data_AF-A0A1G2BE66-F1
#
_entry.id   AF-A0A1G2BE66-F1
#
_cell.length_a   1.000
_cell.length_b   1.000
_cell.length_c   1.000
_cell.angle_alpha   90.00
_cell.angle_beta   90.00
_cell.angle_gamma   90.00
#
_symmetry.space_group_name_H-M   'P 1'
#
loop_
_entity.id
_entity.type
_entity.pdbx_description
1 polymer ?
#
loop_
_entity_poly.entity_id
_entity_poly.type
_entity_poly.pdbx_seq_one_letter_code
_entity_poly.pdbx_strand_id
1 'polypeptide(L)' 'MPKKLLKNKQNSFSEQLKKLEEIVLLMEQKDVDLEDSVVKLEEGLKLAEKLKAILQKTENKIVSLKNKYRQN' A
#
# COMPACT_ATOMS: atom_id res chain seq x y z
N MET A 1 -20.15 12.68 22.87
CA MET A 1 -19.65 11.63 21.94
C MET A 1 -18.33 12.09 21.34
N PRO A 2 -17.21 11.36 21.50
CA PRO A 2 -15.93 11.79 20.95
C PRO A 2 -15.87 11.55 19.43
N LYS A 3 -15.98 12.64 18.66
CA LYS A 3 -15.64 12.71 17.24
C LYS A 3 -14.11 12.62 17.08
N LYS A 4 -13.59 11.49 16.60
CA LYS A 4 -12.36 11.42 15.78
C LYS A 4 -12.03 9.96 15.50
N LEU A 5 -12.30 9.48 14.29
CA LEU A 5 -11.54 8.42 13.60
C LEU A 5 -12.04 8.24 12.16
N LEU A 6 -12.42 9.32 11.48
CA LEU A 6 -12.44 9.32 10.02
C LEU A 6 -10.99 9.55 9.57
N LYS A 7 -10.15 8.51 9.67
CA LYS A 7 -8.90 8.46 8.90
C LYS A 7 -9.32 8.63 7.44
N ASN A 8 -8.86 9.69 6.78
CA ASN A 8 -9.05 9.90 5.35
C ASN A 8 -8.84 8.58 4.61
N LYS A 9 -9.94 8.02 4.10
CA LYS A 9 -9.94 6.69 3.49
C LYS A 9 -9.00 6.62 2.28
N GLN A 10 -8.88 7.74 1.55
CA GLN A 10 -8.05 7.98 0.35
C GLN A 10 -6.58 7.53 0.42
N ASN A 11 -6.01 7.40 1.62
CA ASN A 11 -4.61 6.98 1.83
C ASN A 11 -4.50 5.69 2.66
N SER A 12 -5.59 4.94 2.83
CA SER A 12 -5.53 3.67 3.55
C SER A 12 -4.73 2.62 2.77
N PHE A 13 -4.13 1.67 3.50
CA PHE A 13 -3.39 0.56 2.89
C PHE A 13 -4.26 -0.22 1.90
N SER A 14 -5.51 -0.50 2.26
CA SER A 14 -6.46 -1.24 1.40
C SER A 14 -6.77 -0.52 0.10
N GLU A 15 -6.94 0.81 0.13
CA GLU A 15 -7.17 1.58 -1.10
C GLU A 15 -5.91 1.68 -1.97
N GLN A 16 -4.74 1.82 -1.36
CA GLN A 16 -3.48 1.79 -2.10
C GLN A 16 -3.22 0.42 -2.73
N LEU A 17 -3.57 -0.66 -2.04
CA LEU A 17 -3.48 -2.02 -2.59
C LEU A 17 -4.45 -2.18 -3.77
N LYS A 18 -5.70 -1.71 -3.63
CA LYS A 18 -6.67 -1.75 -4.71
C LYS A 18 -6.21 -0.99 -5.96
N LYS A 19 -5.58 0.18 -5.78
CA LYS A 19 -4.99 0.93 -6.90
C LYS A 19 -3.86 0.17 -7.59
N LEU A 20 -3.05 -0.59 -6.84
CA LEU A 20 -2.01 -1.42 -7.42
C LEU A 20 -2.62 -2.57 -8.24
N GLU A 21 -3.66 -3.21 -7.74
CA GLU A 21 -4.42 -4.24 -8.46
C GLU A 21 -5.02 -3.68 -9.75
N GLU A 22 -5.61 -2.48 -9.71
CA GLU A 22 -6.14 -1.80 -10.89
C GLU A 22 -5.04 -1.50 -11.93
N ILE A 23 -3.84 -1.05 -11.51
CA ILE A 23 -2.70 -0.84 -12.41
C ILE A 23 -2.28 -2.15 -13.09
N VAL A 24 -2.17 -3.24 -12.33
CA VAL A 24 -1.80 -4.56 -12.87
C VAL A 24 -2.83 -5.02 -13.91
N LEU A 25 -4.11 -4.91 -13.59
CA LEU A 25 -5.19 -5.28 -14.51
C LEU A 25 -5.16 -4.47 -15.81
N LEU A 26 -4.85 -3.17 -15.74
CA LEU A 26 -4.71 -2.33 -16.93
C LEU A 26 -3.52 -2.78 -17.78
N MET A 27 -2.37 -3.11 -17.15
CA MET A 27 -1.19 -3.59 -17.87
C MET A 27 -1.38 -4.96 -18.54
N GLU A 28 -2.32 -5.78 -18.06
CA GLU A 28 -2.68 -7.07 -18.67
C GLU A 28 -3.62 -6.93 -19.88
N GLN A 29 -4.22 -5.75 -20.08
CA GLN A 29 -5.07 -5.49 -21.24
C GLN A 29 -4.22 -5.32 -22.50
N LYS A 30 -4.63 -5.99 -23.59
CA LYS A 30 -3.88 -6.05 -24.85
C LYS A 30 -3.84 -4.73 -25.64
N ASP A 31 -4.62 -3.74 -25.23
CA ASP A 31 -4.81 -2.47 -25.94
C ASP A 31 -4.08 -1.28 -25.28
N VAL A 32 -3.16 -1.53 -24.34
CA VAL A 32 -2.36 -0.45 -23.74
C VAL A 32 -1.16 -0.15 -24.63
N ASP A 33 -0.99 1.13 -24.96
CA ASP A 33 0.18 1.62 -25.70
C ASP A 33 1.47 1.35 -24.91
N LEU A 34 2.58 1.17 -25.62
CA LEU A 34 3.86 0.81 -25.00
C LEU A 34 4.34 1.92 -24.06
N GLU A 35 4.16 3.18 -24.46
CA GLU A 35 4.56 4.35 -23.67
C GLU A 35 3.72 4.45 -22.39
N ASP A 36 2.41 4.24 -22.48
CA ASP A 36 1.50 4.18 -21.33
C ASP A 36 1.83 3.01 -20.40
N SER A 37 2.24 1.86 -20.95
CA SER A 37 2.64 0.68 -20.18
C SER A 37 3.87 0.95 -19.30
N VAL A 38 4.85 1.71 -19.81
CA VAL A 38 6.04 2.11 -19.04
C VAL A 38 5.66 3.04 -17.89
N VAL A 39 4.80 4.04 -18.14
CA VAL A 39 4.32 4.95 -17.11
C VAL A 39 3.56 4.19 -16.01
N LYS A 40 2.67 3.27 -16.39
CA LYS A 40 1.89 2.44 -15.44
C LYS A 40 2.79 1.51 -14.62
N LEU A 41 3.81 0.93 -15.25
CA LEU A 41 4.81 0.12 -14.55
C LEU A 41 5.52 0.95 -13.46
N GLU A 42 5.98 2.15 -13.79
CA GLU A 42 6.62 3.02 -12.80
C GLU A 42 5.69 3.38 -11.63
N GLU A 43 4.44 3.73 -11.93
CA GLU A 43 3.42 4.02 -10.91
C GLU A 43 3.19 2.80 -10.01
N GLY A 44 3.07 1.61 -10.60
CA GLY A 44 2.91 0.34 -9.89
C GLY A 44 4.09 0.03 -8.96
N LEU A 45 5.32 0.20 -9.45
CA LEU A 45 6.54 -0.03 -8.64
C LEU A 45 6.62 0.94 -7.45
N LYS A 46 6.37 2.23 -7.68
CA LYS A 46 6.34 3.26 -6.62
C LYS A 46 5.27 2.94 -5.57
N LEU A 47 4.12 2.41 -5.98
CA LEU A 47 3.03 2.04 -5.08
C LEU A 47 3.34 0.76 -4.30
N ALA A 48 3.94 -0.24 -4.94
CA ALA A 48 4.38 -1.48 -4.30
C ALA A 48 5.43 -1.20 -3.21
N GLU A 49 6.39 -0.32 -3.48
CA GLU A 49 7.40 0.09 -2.49
C GLU A 49 6.77 0.75 -1.26
N LYS A 50 5.79 1.64 -1.46
CA LYS A 50 5.04 2.28 -0.36
C LYS A 50 4.29 1.26 0.49
N LEU A 51 3.60 0.30 -0.15
CA LEU A 51 2.87 -0.76 0.55
C LEU A 51 3.84 -1.62 1.38
N LYS A 52 5.00 -1.99 0.81
CA LYS A 52 6.05 -2.74 1.51
C LYS A 52 6.55 -1.99 2.75
N ALA A 53 6.79 -0.67 2.64
CA ALA A 53 7.21 0.14 3.77
C ALA A 53 6.17 0.19 4.89
N ILE A 54 4.87 0.24 4.56
CA ILE A 54 3.77 0.20 5.54
C ILE A 54 3.76 -1.15 6.27
N LEU A 55 3.92 -2.26 5.55
CA LEU A 55 4.00 -3.60 6.14
C LEU A 55 5.18 -3.71 7.10
N GLN A 56 6.37 -3.32 6.66
CA GLN A 56 7.59 -3.37 7.47
C GLN A 56 7.46 -2.51 8.74
N LYS A 57 6.90 -1.30 8.63
CA LYS A 57 6.64 -0.43 9.79
C LYS A 57 5.66 -1.08 10.78
N THR A 58 4.66 -1.78 10.27
CA THR A 58 3.66 -2.48 11.08
C THR A 58 4.28 -3.69 11.79
N GLU A 59 5.09 -4.47 11.08
CA GLU A 59 5.84 -5.59 11.64
C GLU A 59 6.79 -5.14 12.75
N ASN A 60 7.60 -4.09 12.51
CA ASN A 60 8.50 -3.52 13.50
C ASN A 60 7.74 -3.07 14.77
N LYS A 61 6.55 -2.48 14.60
CA LYS A 61 5.69 -2.10 15.72
C LYS A 61 5.21 -3.32 16.51
N ILE A 62 4.80 -4.39 15.83
CA ILE A 62 4.38 -5.64 16.48
C ILE A 62 5.54 -6.24 17.28
N VAL A 63 6.75 -6.31 16.70
CA VAL A 63 7.95 -6.81 17.37
C VAL A 63 8.28 -5.97 18.61
N SER A 64 8.26 -4.64 18.48
CA SER A 64 8.49 -3.73 19.61
C SER A 64 7.48 -3.95 20.74
N LEU A 65 6.18 -4.11 20.41
CA LEU A 65 5.14 -4.41 21.40
C LEU A 65 5.38 -5.77 22.06
N LYS A 66 5.65 -6.83 21.29
CA LYS A 66 5.95 -8.16 21.84
C LYS A 66 7.12 -8.10 22.83
N ASN A 67 8.19 -7.40 22.48
CA ASN A 67 9.35 -7.25 23.37
C ASN A 67 9.01 -6.48 24.65
N LYS A 68 8.21 -5.41 24.53
CA LYS A 68 7.76 -4.61 25.69
C LYS A 68 6.93 -5.42 26.69
N TYR A 69 6.06 -6.31 26.23
CA TYR A 69 5.18 -7.11 27.09
C TYR A 69 5.77 -8.47 27.50
N ARG A 70 6.91 -8.89 26.94
CA ARG A 70 7.63 -10.12 27.34
C ARG A 70 8.63 -9.88 28.49
N GLN A 71 9.00 -8.63 28.74
CA GLN A 71 9.96 -8.22 29.77
C GLN A 71 9.27 -7.76 31.08
N ASN A 72 7.94 -7.91 31.17
CA ASN A 72 7.12 -7.74 32.37
C ASN A 72 6.54 -9.09 32.79
#